data_AF-A0A8H5I3C8-F1
#
_entry.id   AF-A0A8H5I3C8-F1
#
_cell.length_a   1.000
_cell.length_b   1.000
_cell.length_c   1.000
_cell.angle_alpha   90.00
_cell.angle_beta   90.00
_cell.angle_gamma   90.00
#
_symmetry.space_group_name_H-M   'P 1'
#
loop_
_entity.id
_entity.type
_entity.pdbx_description
1 polymer ?
#
loop_
_entity_poly.entity_id
_entity_poly.type
_entity_poly.pdbx_seq_one_letter_code
_entity_poly.pdbx_strand_id
1 'polypeptide(L)'
;MDPQEARRLIPILPAQQTSGYIYGEDHSPGPSSPPHRSRKRVLVAVACEGCRRKKAKCDGRKPTCSRCFSKSEACSYETPSVPVAVQKKYDILLVENQQYRELFDAIKKKPECEAQEIFNRLRSSDQPLAVLETVRQAEVLPPKPSTNTWDSDPRLAFFDQKAFESSVIQVPAKPWTTVAEDGIVSELITDFFTWDNSYMFPVLDRITFVDEMRTGDDTEVKWCSPLLVNAICAKRCLMVERGKQFGVMTGRNLSESFLAEAKSHFESEQGRPSIPTVQGLLLIYLTMAATGKDRAGLIYRLTAYEMLKQLRLEARYKAAKNDVPPQTQDMMLTSKTLWGIFLLESRIAYFYNRPSTVPPPQVPKPFLSILTFTHKGNLDVLDRPWKDSSDLVPRPPGVLAAACLFSELLYEIMQYLTTSRFRRGTSRGAEPYPSNVFPKDMPTDIPFGVPYSSTVKDLCIQHCRHDTEIIGSFIKKWPTNLMIAHQLYISMQTLVPILDDTAAQDLFTKNCRMAQLSSGSVRLSGILLQATQAFVWAMEKYIPESARQHLEGWTQETVEKDSPLSFALPPRGEVKEVLTSDESDQECSIWNLGTLIEKWAMMSMDESRSSS
;
A
#
# COMPACT_ATOMS: atom_id res chain seq x y z
N MET A 1 -30.20 -10.31 -41.65
CA MET A 1 -30.02 -9.77 -43.01
C MET A 1 -28.61 -9.22 -43.08
N ASP A 2 -27.84 -9.81 -43.98
CA ASP A 2 -26.51 -9.51 -44.50
C ASP A 2 -25.30 -9.26 -43.56
N PRO A 3 -24.33 -10.20 -43.51
CA PRO A 3 -23.03 -10.04 -42.89
C PRO A 3 -21.92 -9.97 -43.96
N GLN A 4 -21.52 -8.77 -44.41
CA GLN A 4 -20.29 -8.61 -45.20
C GLN A 4 -19.85 -7.15 -45.35
N GLU A 5 -19.00 -6.65 -44.45
CA GLU A 5 -18.00 -5.65 -44.84
C GLU A 5 -16.80 -5.70 -43.89
N ALA A 6 -15.83 -6.53 -44.25
CA ALA A 6 -14.51 -6.54 -43.64
C ALA A 6 -13.81 -5.19 -43.93
N ARG A 7 -13.73 -4.31 -42.93
CA ARG A 7 -12.86 -3.12 -42.98
C ARG A 7 -11.40 -3.58 -43.03
N ARG A 8 -10.80 -3.51 -44.22
CA ARG A 8 -9.35 -3.67 -44.42
C ARG A 8 -8.61 -2.59 -43.60
N LEU A 9 -7.71 -3.03 -42.72
CA LEU A 9 -6.74 -2.15 -42.06
C LEU A 9 -5.78 -1.58 -43.13
N ILE A 10 -5.68 -0.26 -43.22
CA ILE A 10 -4.72 0.43 -44.09
C ILE A 10 -3.42 0.63 -43.28
N PRO A 11 -2.22 0.37 -43.84
CA PRO A 11 -0.94 0.59 -43.15
C PRO A 11 -0.71 2.09 -42.87
N ILE A 12 -0.22 2.39 -41.66
CA ILE A 12 0.20 3.75 -41.27
C ILE A 12 1.50 4.09 -42.03
N LEU A 13 1.44 5.07 -42.94
CA LEU A 13 2.62 5.70 -43.54
C LEU A 13 3.08 6.90 -42.68
N PRO A 14 4.40 7.20 -42.64
CA PRO A 14 4.98 8.18 -41.71
C PRO A 14 4.55 9.63 -42.02
N ALA A 15 4.39 10.41 -40.95
CA ALA A 15 3.91 11.79 -40.99
C ALA A 15 4.82 12.71 -41.81
N GLN A 16 4.26 13.34 -42.85
CA GLN A 16 4.87 14.48 -43.54
C GLN A 16 4.31 15.80 -43.01
N GLN A 17 5.23 16.73 -42.77
CA GLN A 17 5.01 18.04 -42.18
C GLN A 17 4.09 18.92 -43.02
N THR A 18 3.23 19.64 -42.32
CA THR A 18 2.19 20.53 -42.81
C THR A 18 2.76 21.86 -43.32
N SER A 19 2.21 22.36 -44.42
CA SER A 19 1.99 23.79 -44.60
C SER A 19 0.88 24.00 -45.62
N GLY A 20 -0.23 24.60 -45.18
CA GLY A 20 -1.34 25.02 -46.02
C GLY A 20 -1.57 26.51 -45.83
N TYR A 21 -2.00 27.18 -46.91
CA TYR A 21 -2.75 28.43 -46.87
C TYR A 21 -3.75 28.43 -48.06
N ILE A 22 -4.95 28.98 -47.82
CA ILE A 22 -6.21 28.78 -48.56
C ILE A 22 -6.73 30.09 -49.19
N TYR A 23 -7.60 29.91 -50.20
CA TYR A 23 -8.67 30.77 -50.80
C TYR A 23 -8.25 31.57 -52.04
N GLY A 24 -8.99 31.66 -53.15
CA GLY A 24 -10.35 31.22 -53.53
C GLY A 24 -10.67 31.64 -55.00
N GLU A 25 -11.83 31.22 -55.50
CA GLU A 25 -12.38 31.13 -56.88
C GLU A 25 -12.37 32.40 -57.79
N ASP A 26 -12.28 32.25 -59.13
CA ASP A 26 -13.42 32.23 -60.10
C ASP A 26 -13.03 32.37 -61.61
N HIS A 27 -13.98 32.05 -62.50
CA HIS A 27 -13.99 31.65 -63.94
C HIS A 27 -13.35 32.48 -65.11
N SER A 28 -12.77 31.73 -66.10
CA SER A 28 -12.83 31.73 -67.60
C SER A 28 -12.52 33.00 -68.48
N PRO A 29 -12.25 32.92 -69.83
CA PRO A 29 -11.59 31.92 -70.72
C PRO A 29 -10.49 32.53 -71.67
N GLY A 30 -9.81 31.71 -72.52
CA GLY A 30 -8.74 32.10 -73.50
C GLY A 30 -9.21 32.88 -74.76
N PRO A 31 -8.47 32.99 -75.90
CA PRO A 31 -7.28 32.22 -76.36
C PRO A 31 -6.12 33.00 -77.09
N SER A 32 -5.04 32.26 -77.46
CA SER A 32 -4.13 32.40 -78.65
C SER A 32 -3.29 33.70 -78.81
N SER A 33 -1.96 33.76 -79.07
CA SER A 33 -0.90 32.84 -79.55
C SER A 33 0.51 33.43 -79.25
N PRO A 34 1.59 32.62 -79.23
CA PRO A 34 3.02 33.02 -79.07
C PRO A 34 3.65 33.34 -80.47
N PRO A 35 4.91 33.86 -80.67
CA PRO A 35 6.16 33.46 -79.96
C PRO A 35 7.34 34.47 -79.89
N HIS A 36 8.23 34.30 -78.91
CA HIS A 36 9.69 34.13 -79.09
C HIS A 36 10.40 34.07 -77.73
N ARG A 37 11.15 32.99 -77.50
CA ARG A 37 11.96 32.76 -76.30
C ARG A 37 13.09 33.79 -76.21
N SER A 38 13.00 34.73 -75.28
CA SER A 38 14.16 35.29 -74.60
C SER A 38 14.25 34.66 -73.21
N ARG A 39 15.44 34.24 -72.77
CA ARG A 39 15.66 33.61 -71.45
C ARG A 39 15.04 34.48 -70.35
N LYS A 40 14.01 33.97 -69.64
CA LYS A 40 13.37 34.67 -68.51
C LYS A 40 14.44 35.06 -67.49
N ARG A 41 14.57 36.35 -67.22
CA ARG A 41 15.41 36.89 -66.13
C ARG A 41 14.83 36.35 -64.82
N VAL A 42 15.64 35.63 -64.05
CA VAL A 42 15.28 35.24 -62.68
C VAL A 42 15.20 36.52 -61.86
N LEU A 43 14.00 36.87 -61.39
CA LEU A 43 13.78 38.04 -60.54
C LEU A 43 14.25 37.68 -59.12
N VAL A 44 15.29 38.35 -58.65
CA VAL A 44 15.80 38.15 -57.29
C VAL A 44 15.07 39.12 -56.36
N ALA A 45 14.30 38.60 -55.40
CA ALA A 45 13.47 39.40 -54.50
C ALA A 45 14.29 40.30 -53.55
N VAL A 46 15.47 39.84 -53.11
CA VAL A 46 16.38 40.60 -52.24
C VAL A 46 17.82 40.41 -52.73
N ALA A 47 18.47 41.49 -53.14
CA ALA A 47 19.91 41.49 -53.46
C ALA A 47 20.74 41.41 -52.16
N CYS A 48 21.89 40.73 -52.20
CA CYS A 48 22.82 40.73 -51.06
C CYS A 48 23.30 42.15 -50.73
N GLU A 49 23.73 42.39 -49.49
CA GLU A 49 24.16 43.72 -49.04
C GLU A 49 25.32 44.27 -49.86
N GLY A 50 26.29 43.41 -50.22
CA GLY A 50 27.43 43.80 -51.06
C GLY A 50 27.00 44.34 -52.41
N CYS A 51 26.07 43.66 -53.09
CA CYS A 51 25.53 44.14 -54.36
C CYS A 51 24.62 45.36 -54.18
N ARG A 52 23.84 45.42 -53.10
CA ARG A 52 22.95 46.55 -52.79
C ARG A 52 23.75 47.84 -52.58
N ARG A 53 24.81 47.79 -51.76
CA ARG A 53 25.71 48.91 -51.46
C ARG A 53 26.41 49.43 -52.71
N LYS A 54 26.81 48.53 -53.63
CA LYS A 54 27.48 48.89 -54.88
C LYS A 54 26.54 49.18 -56.05
N LYS A 55 25.22 49.24 -55.80
CA LYS A 55 24.16 49.42 -56.82
C LYS A 55 24.37 48.49 -58.03
N ALA A 56 24.71 47.25 -57.72
CA ALA A 56 25.12 46.23 -58.64
C ALA A 56 24.03 45.19 -58.86
N LYS A 57 23.99 44.57 -60.05
CA LYS A 57 23.13 43.40 -60.28
C LYS A 57 23.60 42.22 -59.43
N CYS A 58 22.70 41.73 -58.58
CA CYS A 58 22.85 40.49 -57.82
C CYS A 58 22.05 39.38 -58.50
N ASP A 59 22.64 38.20 -58.66
CA ASP A 59 21.99 37.03 -59.23
C ASP A 59 21.33 36.13 -58.17
N GLY A 60 21.39 36.51 -56.89
CA GLY A 60 20.63 35.85 -55.82
C GLY A 60 21.14 34.46 -55.40
N ARG A 61 22.26 33.99 -55.97
CA ARG A 61 22.84 32.68 -55.62
C ARG A 61 23.37 32.69 -54.18
N LYS A 62 23.12 31.60 -53.46
CA LYS A 62 23.60 31.37 -52.08
C LYS A 62 24.61 30.21 -52.09
N PRO A 63 25.68 30.24 -51.26
CA PRO A 63 25.95 31.21 -50.18
C PRO A 63 26.52 32.56 -50.65
N THR A 64 27.15 32.63 -51.82
CA THR A 64 27.72 33.85 -52.40
C THR A 64 27.16 34.08 -53.80
N CYS A 65 26.71 35.30 -54.09
CA CYS A 65 26.25 35.66 -55.42
C CYS A 65 27.42 35.70 -56.41
N SER A 66 27.21 35.43 -57.70
CA SER A 66 28.32 35.24 -58.66
C SER A 66 29.22 36.49 -58.80
N ARG A 67 28.66 37.68 -58.61
CA ARG A 67 29.43 38.94 -58.60
C ARG A 67 30.32 39.05 -57.37
N CYS A 68 29.78 38.80 -56.18
CA CYS A 68 30.57 38.84 -54.96
C CYS A 68 31.65 37.76 -54.95
N PHE A 69 31.37 36.58 -55.51
CA PHE A 69 32.36 35.52 -55.69
C PHE A 69 33.50 35.96 -56.62
N SER A 70 33.19 36.45 -57.82
CA SER A 70 34.20 36.88 -58.81
C SER A 70 35.04 38.09 -58.39
N LYS A 71 34.52 38.93 -57.49
CA LYS A 71 35.23 40.09 -56.94
C LYS A 71 35.85 39.82 -55.56
N SER A 72 35.71 38.60 -55.03
CA SER A 72 36.15 38.20 -53.68
C SER A 72 35.63 39.16 -52.58
N GLU A 73 34.36 39.56 -52.68
CA GLU A 73 33.72 40.47 -51.74
C GLU A 73 32.78 39.74 -50.77
N ALA A 74 32.64 40.28 -49.55
CA ALA A 74 31.71 39.75 -48.56
C ALA A 74 30.25 39.85 -49.05
N CYS A 75 29.53 38.72 -48.96
CA CYS A 75 28.15 38.56 -49.43
C CYS A 75 27.27 38.08 -48.28
N SER A 76 26.55 39.00 -47.65
CA SER A 76 25.56 38.75 -46.60
C SER A 76 24.13 38.99 -47.13
N TYR A 77 23.18 38.18 -46.65
CA TYR A 77 21.75 38.40 -46.80
C TYR A 77 21.15 38.52 -45.40
N GLU A 78 20.53 39.65 -45.05
CA GLU A 78 19.82 39.78 -43.77
C GLU A 78 18.54 38.94 -43.77
N THR A 79 18.30 38.20 -42.69
CA THR A 79 17.02 37.53 -42.42
C THR A 79 16.03 38.53 -41.83
N PRO A 80 14.80 38.64 -42.36
CA PRO A 80 13.82 39.61 -41.86
C PRO A 80 13.38 39.28 -40.43
N SER A 81 13.36 40.31 -39.57
CA SER A 81 12.85 40.23 -38.19
C SER A 81 11.33 40.03 -38.18
N VAL A 82 10.83 39.15 -37.29
CA VAL A 82 9.40 38.86 -37.13
C VAL A 82 8.63 40.13 -36.76
N PRO A 83 7.49 40.46 -37.42
CA PRO A 83 6.69 41.62 -37.07
C PRO A 83 6.20 41.58 -35.62
N VAL A 84 6.27 42.71 -34.90
CA VAL A 84 5.88 42.85 -33.48
C VAL A 84 4.44 42.37 -33.21
N ALA A 85 3.52 42.53 -34.17
CA ALA A 85 2.16 42.03 -34.05
C ALA A 85 2.07 40.49 -34.03
N VAL A 86 2.96 39.81 -34.76
CA VAL A 86 3.07 38.34 -34.76
C VAL A 86 3.69 37.88 -33.45
N GLN A 87 4.70 38.58 -32.95
CA GLN A 87 5.30 38.29 -31.65
C GLN A 87 4.27 38.41 -30.52
N LYS A 88 3.51 39.50 -30.48
CA LYS A 88 2.46 39.70 -29.46
C LYS A 88 1.38 38.62 -29.50
N LYS A 89 0.98 38.17 -30.71
CA LYS A 89 0.01 37.07 -30.86
C LYS A 89 0.60 35.73 -30.42
N TYR A 90 1.87 35.49 -30.69
CA TYR A 90 2.60 34.32 -30.22
C TYR A 90 2.65 34.29 -28.69
N ASP A 91 2.95 35.41 -28.04
CA ASP A 91 3.01 35.52 -26.59
C ASP A 91 1.64 35.25 -25.93
N ILE A 92 0.55 35.76 -26.52
CA ILE A 92 -0.82 35.48 -26.04
C ILE A 92 -1.16 33.99 -26.17
N LEU A 93 -0.88 33.38 -27.32
CA LEU A 93 -1.14 31.96 -27.56
C LEU A 93 -0.30 31.04 -26.67
N LEU A 94 0.91 31.45 -26.31
CA LEU A 94 1.76 30.71 -25.37
C LEU A 94 1.11 30.64 -23.98
N VAL A 95 0.62 31.77 -23.47
CA VAL A 95 -0.07 31.83 -22.17
C VAL A 95 -1.34 30.99 -22.20
N GLU A 96 -2.13 31.10 -23.26
CA GLU A 96 -3.37 30.31 -23.43
C GLU A 96 -3.07 28.80 -23.50
N ASN A 97 -2.02 28.39 -24.23
CA ASN A 97 -1.61 27.00 -24.31
C ASN A 97 -1.14 26.46 -22.95
N GLN A 98 -0.45 27.28 -22.16
CA GLN A 98 -0.05 26.93 -20.81
C GLN A 98 -1.26 26.68 -19.92
N GLN A 99 -2.28 27.55 -19.97
CA GLN A 99 -3.50 27.37 -19.19
C GLN A 99 -4.27 26.11 -19.59
N TYR A 100 -4.34 25.77 -20.88
CA TYR A 100 -4.92 24.50 -21.31
C TYR A 100 -4.15 23.29 -20.75
N ARG A 101 -2.81 23.32 -20.76
CA ARG A 101 -1.99 22.25 -20.18
C ARG A 101 -2.25 22.09 -18.69
N GLU A 102 -2.37 23.19 -17.95
CA GLU A 102 -2.72 23.15 -16.52
C GLU A 102 -4.09 22.52 -16.27
N LEU A 103 -5.08 22.83 -17.09
CA LEU A 103 -6.42 22.22 -17.00
C LEU A 103 -6.39 20.71 -17.26
N PHE A 104 -5.66 20.28 -18.30
CA PHE A 104 -5.48 18.85 -18.57
C PHE A 104 -4.72 18.13 -17.45
N ASP A 105 -3.71 18.78 -16.89
CA ASP A 105 -2.96 18.25 -15.75
C ASP A 105 -3.85 18.13 -14.50
N ALA A 106 -4.76 19.08 -14.26
CA ALA A 106 -5.71 19.00 -13.17
C ALA A 106 -6.63 17.78 -13.31
N ILE A 107 -7.17 17.51 -14.50
CA ILE A 107 -7.99 16.32 -14.77
C ILE A 107 -7.17 15.03 -14.59
N LYS A 108 -5.90 15.03 -15.00
CA LYS A 108 -5.05 13.84 -14.96
C LYS A 108 -4.54 13.50 -13.56
N LYS A 109 -4.25 14.51 -12.73
CA LYS A 109 -3.55 14.35 -11.45
C LYS A 109 -4.49 14.37 -10.24
N LYS A 110 -5.66 14.98 -10.35
CA LYS A 110 -6.62 15.05 -9.22
C LYS A 110 -7.34 13.71 -9.03
N PRO A 111 -7.87 13.44 -7.81
CA PRO A 111 -8.68 12.26 -7.54
C PRO A 111 -9.87 12.15 -8.51
N GLU A 112 -10.31 10.92 -8.81
CA GLU A 112 -11.33 10.64 -9.83
C GLU A 112 -12.63 11.44 -9.64
N CYS A 113 -13.07 11.65 -8.39
CA CYS A 113 -14.23 12.47 -8.06
C CYS A 113 -14.05 13.96 -8.46
N GLU A 114 -12.88 14.54 -8.15
CA GLU A 114 -12.56 15.92 -8.53
C GLU A 114 -12.38 16.05 -10.04
N ALA A 115 -11.70 15.08 -10.67
CA ALA A 115 -11.51 15.03 -12.12
C ALA A 115 -12.85 14.92 -12.85
N GLN A 116 -13.79 14.12 -12.34
CA GLN A 116 -15.13 13.96 -12.90
C GLN A 116 -15.96 15.24 -12.77
N GLU A 117 -15.85 15.97 -11.67
CA GLU A 117 -16.52 17.26 -11.50
C GLU A 117 -15.95 18.32 -12.45
N ILE A 118 -14.63 18.38 -12.60
CA ILE A 118 -13.98 19.24 -13.60
C ILE A 118 -14.48 18.89 -15.00
N PHE A 119 -14.58 17.59 -15.32
CA PHE A 119 -15.10 17.11 -16.58
C PHE A 119 -16.58 17.48 -16.80
N ASN A 120 -17.43 17.34 -15.79
CA ASN A 120 -18.85 17.72 -15.87
C ASN A 120 -19.03 19.23 -16.10
N ARG A 121 -18.19 20.05 -15.45
CA ARG A 121 -18.16 21.50 -15.67
C ARG A 121 -17.66 21.86 -17.06
N LEU A 122 -16.68 21.13 -17.58
CA LEU A 122 -16.22 21.30 -18.97
C LEU A 122 -17.29 20.93 -19.99
N ARG A 123 -18.15 19.93 -19.70
CA ARG A 123 -19.29 19.61 -20.57
C ARG A 123 -20.41 20.63 -20.51
N SER A 124 -20.51 21.36 -19.39
CA SER A 124 -21.58 22.33 -19.13
C SER A 124 -21.19 23.78 -19.47
N SER A 125 -19.92 24.04 -19.77
CA SER A 125 -19.38 25.39 -20.03
C SER A 125 -18.75 25.49 -21.42
N ASP A 126 -19.09 26.53 -22.16
CA ASP A 126 -18.49 26.85 -23.47
C ASP A 126 -17.09 27.50 -23.35
N GLN A 127 -16.62 27.79 -22.12
CA GLN A 127 -15.32 28.41 -21.86
C GLN A 127 -14.46 27.57 -20.88
N PRO A 128 -13.55 26.74 -21.40
CA PRO A 128 -12.71 25.86 -20.57
C PRO A 128 -11.79 26.60 -19.58
N LEU A 129 -11.30 27.79 -19.95
CA LEU A 129 -10.40 28.57 -19.09
C LEU A 129 -11.11 29.20 -17.88
N ALA A 130 -12.42 29.42 -17.95
CA ALA A 130 -13.22 29.83 -16.80
C ALA A 130 -13.33 28.69 -15.77
N VAL A 131 -13.40 27.44 -16.24
CA VAL A 131 -13.39 26.26 -15.36
C VAL A 131 -12.05 26.15 -14.63
N LEU A 132 -10.92 26.38 -15.32
CA LEU A 132 -9.60 26.41 -14.68
C LEU A 132 -9.52 27.43 -13.54
N GLU A 133 -10.11 28.61 -13.70
CA GLU A 133 -10.12 29.64 -12.65
C GLU A 133 -10.95 29.19 -11.43
N THR A 134 -12.07 28.50 -11.64
CA THR A 134 -12.84 27.92 -10.53
C THR A 134 -12.08 26.80 -9.81
N VAL A 135 -11.26 26.02 -10.53
CA VAL A 135 -10.41 24.99 -9.94
C VAL A 135 -9.33 25.64 -9.08
N ARG A 136 -8.69 26.70 -9.56
CA ARG A 136 -7.71 27.49 -8.78
C ARG A 136 -8.33 28.09 -7.52
N GLN A 137 -9.54 28.62 -7.61
CA GLN A 137 -10.25 29.17 -6.46
C GLN A 137 -10.67 28.10 -5.44
N ALA A 138 -11.00 26.89 -5.90
CA ALA A 138 -11.33 25.76 -5.03
C ALA A 138 -10.11 25.25 -4.25
N GLU A 139 -8.90 25.36 -4.79
CA GLU A 139 -7.65 24.98 -4.10
C GLU A 139 -7.29 25.90 -2.92
N VAL A 140 -7.90 27.09 -2.83
CA VAL A 140 -7.67 28.06 -1.75
C VAL A 140 -8.59 27.82 -0.55
N LEU A 141 -9.64 27.01 -0.68
CA LEU A 141 -10.61 26.73 0.39
C LEU A 141 -10.33 25.36 1.05
N PRO A 142 -10.44 25.24 2.39
CA PRO A 142 -10.39 23.94 3.04
C PRO A 142 -11.56 23.05 2.56
N PRO A 143 -11.38 21.72 2.45
CA PRO A 143 -12.40 20.82 1.96
C PRO A 143 -13.65 20.93 2.84
N LYS A 144 -14.77 21.39 2.26
CA LYS A 144 -16.06 21.32 2.92
C LYS A 144 -16.53 19.85 2.90
N PRO A 145 -17.14 19.37 3.99
CA PRO A 145 -17.79 18.05 3.97
C PRO A 145 -18.82 18.05 2.85
N SER A 146 -18.65 17.15 1.88
CA SER A 146 -19.60 16.98 0.79
C SER A 146 -20.95 16.63 1.40
N THR A 147 -21.99 17.42 1.14
CA THR A 147 -23.36 17.00 1.40
C THR A 147 -23.59 15.69 0.65
N ASN A 148 -23.85 14.62 1.41
CA ASN A 148 -24.06 13.29 0.90
C ASN A 148 -25.25 13.27 -0.05
N THR A 149 -25.00 13.15 -1.34
CA THR A 149 -26.02 12.95 -2.37
C THR A 149 -26.55 11.51 -2.40
N TRP A 150 -26.26 10.70 -1.37
CA TRP A 150 -26.55 9.26 -1.33
C TRP A 150 -28.03 8.92 -1.14
N ASP A 151 -28.80 9.81 -0.51
CA ASP A 151 -30.23 9.62 -0.23
C ASP A 151 -31.08 9.40 -1.48
N SER A 152 -30.53 9.61 -2.69
CA SER A 152 -31.26 9.56 -3.95
C SER A 152 -31.05 8.30 -4.80
N ASP A 153 -30.11 7.39 -4.47
CA ASP A 153 -29.88 6.15 -5.26
C ASP A 153 -30.50 4.91 -4.58
N PRO A 154 -31.62 4.37 -5.10
CA PRO A 154 -32.30 3.21 -4.52
C PRO A 154 -31.42 1.95 -4.43
N ARG A 155 -30.38 1.84 -5.28
CA ARG A 155 -29.47 0.69 -5.26
C ARG A 155 -28.60 0.73 -4.01
N LEU A 156 -28.08 1.91 -3.64
CA LEU A 156 -27.24 2.06 -2.45
C LEU A 156 -28.02 1.75 -1.18
N ALA A 157 -29.27 2.21 -1.09
CA ALA A 157 -30.18 1.87 0.01
C ALA A 157 -30.43 0.36 0.11
N PHE A 158 -30.63 -0.33 -1.02
CA PHE A 158 -30.77 -1.79 -1.02
C PHE A 158 -29.50 -2.51 -0.54
N PHE A 159 -28.32 -2.07 -0.98
CA PHE A 159 -27.05 -2.64 -0.54
C PHE A 159 -26.82 -2.43 0.95
N ASP A 160 -27.10 -1.24 1.46
CA ASP A 160 -27.00 -0.92 2.88
C ASP A 160 -27.97 -1.77 3.72
N GLN A 161 -29.24 -1.85 3.32
CA GLN A 161 -30.23 -2.68 3.99
C GLN A 161 -29.80 -4.16 4.05
N LYS A 162 -29.28 -4.70 2.94
CA LYS A 162 -28.76 -6.07 2.89
C LYS A 162 -27.53 -6.24 3.81
N ALA A 163 -26.69 -5.21 3.89
CA ALA A 163 -25.57 -5.18 4.82
C ALA A 163 -26.03 -5.24 6.27
N PHE A 164 -27.03 -4.44 6.63
CA PHE A 164 -27.64 -4.45 7.94
C PHE A 164 -28.24 -5.82 8.32
N GLU A 165 -29.01 -6.43 7.42
CA GLU A 165 -29.66 -7.74 7.64
C GLU A 165 -28.65 -8.88 7.80
N SER A 166 -27.54 -8.83 7.05
CA SER A 166 -26.48 -9.84 7.13
C SER A 166 -25.55 -9.68 8.34
N SER A 167 -25.56 -8.51 8.98
CA SER A 167 -24.64 -8.17 10.06
C SER A 167 -25.12 -8.71 11.40
N VAL A 168 -24.30 -9.52 12.05
CA VAL A 168 -24.61 -10.06 13.38
C VAL A 168 -24.44 -9.02 14.50
N ILE A 169 -23.63 -7.98 14.27
CA ILE A 169 -23.53 -6.80 15.14
C ILE A 169 -24.16 -5.62 14.41
N GLN A 170 -25.33 -5.20 14.86
CA GLN A 170 -26.05 -4.03 14.36
C GLN A 170 -25.81 -2.82 15.27
N VAL A 171 -25.39 -1.71 14.67
CA VAL A 171 -25.03 -0.45 15.31
C VAL A 171 -25.42 0.75 14.41
N PRO A 172 -25.75 1.91 14.99
CA PRO A 172 -26.06 3.10 14.20
C PRO A 172 -24.77 3.73 13.64
N ALA A 173 -24.87 4.37 12.46
CA ALA A 173 -23.80 5.15 11.87
C ALA A 173 -23.67 6.52 12.53
N LYS A 174 -24.78 7.24 12.73
CA LYS A 174 -24.79 8.54 13.41
C LYS A 174 -24.88 8.34 14.94
N PRO A 175 -24.21 9.19 15.75
CA PRO A 175 -23.43 10.38 15.37
C PRO A 175 -21.97 10.07 14.98
N TRP A 176 -21.57 8.79 15.00
CA TRP A 176 -20.17 8.35 14.89
C TRP A 176 -19.51 8.62 13.54
N THR A 177 -20.28 8.53 12.45
CA THR A 177 -19.77 8.78 11.12
C THR A 177 -20.82 9.36 10.19
N THR A 178 -20.36 10.14 9.22
CA THR A 178 -21.17 10.62 8.09
C THR A 178 -20.82 9.95 6.77
N VAL A 179 -19.90 8.99 6.74
CA VAL A 179 -19.37 8.37 5.49
C VAL A 179 -20.29 7.29 4.90
N ALA A 180 -21.09 6.63 5.73
CA ALA A 180 -22.02 5.58 5.32
C ALA A 180 -23.21 5.49 6.29
N GLU A 181 -24.21 4.69 5.93
CA GLU A 181 -25.39 4.42 6.75
C GLU A 181 -25.19 3.16 7.63
N ASP A 182 -26.20 2.90 8.48
CA ASP A 182 -26.16 1.89 9.54
C ASP A 182 -25.77 0.49 9.04
N GLY A 183 -26.18 0.11 7.83
CA GLY A 183 -25.92 -1.22 7.28
C GLY A 183 -24.46 -1.48 6.98
N ILE A 184 -23.82 -0.60 6.21
CA ILE A 184 -22.40 -0.69 5.90
C ILE A 184 -21.57 -0.59 7.18
N VAL A 185 -21.89 0.34 8.08
CA VAL A 185 -21.18 0.46 9.36
C VAL A 185 -21.30 -0.82 10.19
N SER A 186 -22.50 -1.40 10.29
CA SER A 186 -22.73 -2.67 10.99
C SER A 186 -21.92 -3.83 10.41
N GLU A 187 -21.79 -3.92 9.08
CA GLU A 187 -20.99 -4.96 8.42
C GLU A 187 -19.50 -4.79 8.74
N LEU A 188 -18.99 -3.56 8.65
CA LEU A 188 -17.58 -3.26 8.95
C LEU A 188 -17.23 -3.50 10.43
N ILE A 189 -18.11 -3.12 11.37
CA ILE A 189 -17.92 -3.38 12.80
C ILE A 189 -17.98 -4.89 13.09
N THR A 190 -18.93 -5.61 12.48
CA THR A 190 -19.01 -7.08 12.58
C THR A 190 -17.71 -7.74 12.12
N ASP A 191 -17.20 -7.31 10.96
CA ASP A 191 -16.01 -7.85 10.34
C ASP A 191 -14.73 -7.53 11.14
N PHE A 192 -14.66 -6.35 11.76
CA PHE A 192 -13.58 -5.99 12.70
C PHE A 192 -13.51 -6.93 13.90
N PHE A 193 -14.64 -7.21 14.55
CA PHE A 193 -14.67 -8.14 15.69
C PHE A 193 -14.40 -9.57 15.27
N THR A 194 -14.77 -9.94 14.04
CA THR A 194 -14.51 -11.27 13.47
C THR A 194 -13.03 -11.52 13.23
N TRP A 195 -12.29 -10.52 12.72
CA TRP A 195 -10.90 -10.71 12.28
C TRP A 195 -9.86 -9.99 13.14
N ASP A 196 -9.86 -8.65 13.12
CA ASP A 196 -8.78 -7.87 13.72
C ASP A 196 -8.82 -7.98 15.25
N ASN A 197 -9.97 -7.73 15.89
CA ASN A 197 -10.08 -7.79 17.36
C ASN A 197 -10.02 -9.21 17.91
N SER A 198 -10.27 -10.23 17.09
CA SER A 198 -10.25 -11.63 17.53
C SER A 198 -8.83 -12.17 17.72
N TYR A 199 -7.82 -11.57 17.08
CA TYR A 199 -6.44 -12.07 17.13
C TYR A 199 -5.38 -10.99 16.97
N MET A 200 -5.44 -10.21 15.89
CA MET A 200 -4.35 -9.31 15.49
C MET A 200 -4.23 -8.08 16.40
N PHE A 201 -5.35 -7.48 16.78
CA PHE A 201 -5.41 -6.30 17.63
C PHE A 201 -6.59 -6.37 18.61
N PRO A 202 -6.53 -7.27 19.62
CA PRO A 202 -7.62 -7.54 20.56
C PRO A 202 -7.70 -6.47 21.65
N VAL A 203 -7.90 -5.22 21.23
CA VAL A 203 -7.81 -4.03 22.08
C VAL A 203 -9.16 -3.59 22.63
N LEU A 204 -10.26 -3.96 21.96
CA LEU A 204 -11.62 -3.56 22.33
C LEU A 204 -12.38 -4.68 23.04
N ASP A 205 -13.17 -4.28 24.02
CA ASP A 205 -14.25 -5.12 24.51
C ASP A 205 -15.49 -4.94 23.66
N ARG A 206 -15.95 -6.04 23.05
CA ARG A 206 -17.07 -6.02 22.10
C ARG A 206 -18.35 -5.53 22.74
N ILE A 207 -18.67 -5.98 23.95
CA ILE A 207 -19.94 -5.65 24.59
C ILE A 207 -19.93 -4.17 24.94
N THR A 208 -18.91 -3.71 25.68
CA THR A 208 -18.82 -2.30 26.09
C THR A 208 -18.77 -1.34 24.90
N PHE A 209 -17.96 -1.63 23.88
CA PHE A 209 -17.86 -0.77 22.69
C PHE A 209 -19.18 -0.70 21.91
N VAL A 210 -19.84 -1.84 21.68
CA VAL A 210 -21.10 -1.88 20.91
C VAL A 210 -22.24 -1.22 21.68
N ASP A 211 -22.31 -1.42 22.99
CA ASP A 211 -23.33 -0.79 23.82
C ASP A 211 -23.15 0.74 23.86
N GLU A 212 -21.92 1.23 23.96
CA GLU A 212 -21.63 2.66 23.83
C GLU A 212 -21.96 3.19 22.43
N MET A 213 -21.68 2.44 21.37
CA MET A 213 -22.04 2.87 20.01
C MET A 213 -23.57 2.95 19.81
N ARG A 214 -24.33 2.10 20.50
CA ARG A 214 -25.80 2.08 20.44
C ARG A 214 -26.48 3.17 21.25
N THR A 215 -25.79 3.87 22.15
CA THR A 215 -26.39 5.02 22.84
C THR A 215 -26.77 6.13 21.86
N GLY A 216 -26.06 6.23 20.74
CA GLY A 216 -26.24 7.31 19.77
C GLY A 216 -25.81 8.68 20.28
N ASP A 217 -24.95 8.72 21.30
CA ASP A 217 -24.42 9.94 21.92
C ASP A 217 -22.91 9.80 22.15
N ASP A 218 -22.12 10.70 21.58
CA ASP A 218 -20.67 10.70 21.65
C ASP A 218 -20.10 11.56 22.80
N THR A 219 -20.95 12.21 23.60
CA THR A 219 -20.50 13.17 24.63
C THR A 219 -20.10 12.54 25.96
N GLU A 220 -20.77 11.46 26.37
CA GLU A 220 -20.60 10.81 27.69
C GLU A 220 -19.98 9.40 27.62
N VAL A 221 -19.49 8.98 26.45
CA VAL A 221 -18.88 7.65 26.25
C VAL A 221 -17.39 7.64 26.52
N LYS A 222 -16.85 6.50 26.95
CA LYS A 222 -15.45 6.38 27.39
C LYS A 222 -14.60 5.44 26.53
N TRP A 223 -15.22 4.44 25.92
CA TRP A 223 -14.58 3.35 25.18
C TRP A 223 -14.90 3.37 23.68
N CYS A 224 -15.82 4.23 23.25
CA CYS A 224 -16.17 4.53 21.87
C CYS A 224 -15.85 5.99 21.53
N SER A 225 -15.56 6.29 20.26
CA SER A 225 -15.42 7.66 19.75
C SER A 225 -15.64 7.68 18.24
N PRO A 226 -16.02 8.82 17.65
CA PRO A 226 -16.09 8.98 16.20
C PRO A 226 -14.77 8.68 15.49
N LEU A 227 -13.64 9.07 16.08
CA LEU A 227 -12.29 8.74 15.58
C LEU A 227 -12.10 7.23 15.48
N LEU A 228 -12.38 6.49 16.56
CA LEU A 228 -12.21 5.05 16.62
C LEU A 228 -13.14 4.32 15.64
N VAL A 229 -14.41 4.70 15.57
CA VAL A 229 -15.38 4.10 14.63
C VAL A 229 -14.93 4.30 13.19
N ASN A 230 -14.57 5.52 12.80
CA ASN A 230 -14.08 5.82 11.46
C ASN A 230 -12.76 5.07 11.16
N ALA A 231 -11.85 4.95 12.13
CA ALA A 231 -10.59 4.21 11.95
C ALA A 231 -10.83 2.69 11.74
N ILE A 232 -11.78 2.10 12.47
CA ILE A 232 -12.22 0.71 12.24
C ILE A 232 -12.80 0.56 10.84
N CYS A 233 -13.74 1.44 10.47
CA CYS A 233 -14.41 1.38 9.17
C CYS A 233 -13.41 1.55 8.01
N ALA A 234 -12.47 2.50 8.12
CA ALA A 234 -11.41 2.70 7.14
C ALA A 234 -10.60 1.42 6.92
N LYS A 235 -10.20 0.75 8.01
CA LYS A 235 -9.42 -0.50 7.96
C LYS A 235 -10.19 -1.63 7.29
N ARG A 236 -11.43 -1.86 7.74
CA ARG A 236 -12.23 -3.01 7.29
C ARG A 236 -12.79 -2.84 5.88
N CYS A 237 -13.03 -1.61 5.44
CA CYS A 237 -13.53 -1.34 4.10
C CYS A 237 -12.57 -1.84 3.00
N LEU A 238 -11.26 -1.97 3.29
CA LEU A 238 -10.29 -2.59 2.38
C LEU A 238 -10.53 -4.10 2.15
N MET A 239 -11.16 -4.77 3.11
CA MET A 239 -11.27 -6.24 3.14
C MET A 239 -12.67 -6.73 2.79
N VAL A 240 -13.71 -5.92 3.03
CA VAL A 240 -15.10 -6.28 2.76
C VAL A 240 -15.46 -6.00 1.30
N GLU A 241 -15.89 -7.04 0.58
CA GLU A 241 -16.22 -6.96 -0.85
C GLU A 241 -17.37 -5.99 -1.14
N ARG A 242 -18.41 -5.99 -0.29
CA ARG A 242 -19.52 -5.04 -0.41
C ARG A 242 -19.08 -3.59 -0.24
N GLY A 243 -18.12 -3.32 0.65
CA GLY A 243 -17.50 -1.99 0.78
C GLY A 243 -16.80 -1.55 -0.49
N LYS A 244 -16.09 -2.46 -1.18
CA LYS A 244 -15.46 -2.19 -2.48
C LYS A 244 -16.50 -1.94 -3.57
N GLN A 245 -17.55 -2.76 -3.65
CA GLN A 245 -18.64 -2.59 -4.62
C GLN A 245 -19.37 -1.26 -4.43
N PHE A 246 -19.62 -0.86 -3.18
CA PHE A 246 -20.20 0.44 -2.86
C PHE A 246 -19.30 1.59 -3.34
N GLY A 247 -17.97 1.45 -3.15
CA GLY A 247 -17.00 2.42 -3.67
C GLY A 247 -17.04 2.54 -5.19
N VAL A 248 -17.11 1.42 -5.92
CA VAL A 248 -17.26 1.39 -7.38
C VAL A 248 -18.56 2.07 -7.83
N MET A 249 -19.67 1.81 -7.14
CA MET A 249 -20.98 2.40 -7.48
C MET A 249 -21.04 3.92 -7.24
N THR A 250 -20.35 4.39 -6.20
CA THR A 250 -20.32 5.81 -5.83
C THR A 250 -19.21 6.59 -6.52
N GLY A 251 -18.27 5.93 -7.19
CA GLY A 251 -17.06 6.53 -7.73
C GLY A 251 -16.12 7.08 -6.63
N ARG A 252 -16.27 6.60 -5.39
CA ARG A 252 -15.50 7.05 -4.22
C ARG A 252 -14.78 5.88 -3.58
N ASN A 253 -13.58 6.13 -3.06
CA ASN A 253 -12.92 5.15 -2.22
C ASN A 253 -13.41 5.32 -0.77
N LEU A 254 -14.37 4.49 -0.35
CA LEU A 254 -14.94 4.55 0.99
C LEU A 254 -13.88 4.44 2.09
N SER A 255 -12.87 3.58 1.93
CA SER A 255 -11.78 3.44 2.90
C SER A 255 -11.03 4.76 3.10
N GLU A 256 -10.77 5.50 2.02
CA GLU A 256 -10.12 6.81 2.09
C GLU A 256 -11.02 7.88 2.72
N SER A 257 -12.33 7.84 2.44
CA SER A 257 -13.31 8.74 3.08
C SER A 257 -13.36 8.54 4.60
N PHE A 258 -13.50 7.29 5.07
CA PHE A 258 -13.44 6.97 6.50
C PHE A 258 -12.09 7.36 7.12
N LEU A 259 -10.99 7.14 6.40
CA LEU A 259 -9.66 7.51 6.88
C LEU A 259 -9.51 9.03 7.02
N ALA A 260 -10.07 9.81 6.08
CA ALA A 260 -10.06 11.26 6.14
C ALA A 260 -10.91 11.78 7.32
N GLU A 261 -12.10 11.21 7.54
CA GLU A 261 -12.96 11.59 8.66
C GLU A 261 -12.31 11.23 10.01
N ALA A 262 -11.67 10.06 10.15
CA ALA A 262 -10.91 9.68 11.34
C ALA A 262 -9.78 10.69 11.65
N LYS A 263 -9.05 11.15 10.62
CA LYS A 263 -7.99 12.16 10.78
C LYS A 263 -8.55 13.52 11.18
N SER A 264 -9.70 13.92 10.62
CA SER A 264 -10.38 15.16 11.01
C SER A 264 -10.81 15.14 12.47
N HIS A 265 -11.31 14.01 12.97
CA HIS A 265 -11.62 13.87 14.40
C HIS A 265 -10.37 13.96 15.27
N PHE A 266 -9.27 13.31 14.86
CA PHE A 266 -7.99 13.41 15.56
C PHE A 266 -7.47 14.84 15.67
N GLU A 267 -7.57 15.63 14.60
CA GLU A 267 -7.20 17.05 14.60
C GLU A 267 -8.10 17.86 15.56
N SER A 268 -9.39 17.52 15.62
CA SER A 268 -10.38 18.17 16.49
C SER A 268 -10.17 17.88 17.97
N GLU A 269 -9.54 16.76 18.33
CA GLU A 269 -9.20 16.40 19.72
C GLU A 269 -8.06 17.26 20.31
N GLN A 270 -7.36 18.06 19.48
CA GLN A 270 -6.32 19.02 19.90
C GLN A 270 -5.23 18.39 20.79
N GLY A 271 -4.87 17.14 20.53
CA GLY A 271 -3.82 16.42 21.26
C GLY A 271 -4.23 15.89 22.63
N ARG A 272 -5.51 15.92 23.01
CA ARG A 272 -5.99 15.31 24.26
C ARG A 272 -5.84 13.78 24.19
N PRO A 273 -5.06 13.15 25.10
CA PRO A 273 -4.90 11.71 25.07
C PRO A 273 -6.14 11.00 25.65
N SER A 274 -6.68 10.05 24.90
CA SER A 274 -7.74 9.15 25.36
C SER A 274 -7.46 7.70 24.92
N ILE A 275 -8.09 6.71 25.56
CA ILE A 275 -7.95 5.31 25.14
C ILE A 275 -8.47 5.10 23.70
N PRO A 276 -9.68 5.57 23.34
CA PRO A 276 -10.17 5.48 21.96
C PRO A 276 -9.25 6.16 20.93
N THR A 277 -8.64 7.30 21.28
CA THR A 277 -7.67 7.99 20.40
C THR A 277 -6.46 7.09 20.11
N VAL A 278 -5.85 6.49 21.14
CA VAL A 278 -4.70 5.59 20.98
C VAL A 278 -5.07 4.38 20.11
N GLN A 279 -6.23 3.78 20.35
CA GLN A 279 -6.73 2.63 19.59
C GLN A 279 -6.96 3.00 18.12
N GLY A 280 -7.61 4.13 17.86
CA GLY A 280 -7.90 4.62 16.52
C GLY A 280 -6.66 5.03 15.74
N LEU A 281 -5.68 5.68 16.37
CA LEU A 281 -4.38 6.00 15.75
C LEU A 281 -3.61 4.76 15.31
N LEU A 282 -3.64 3.68 16.10
CA LEU A 282 -3.03 2.41 15.72
C LEU A 282 -3.76 1.75 14.54
N LEU A 283 -5.09 1.88 14.47
CA LEU A 283 -5.87 1.43 13.31
C LEU A 283 -5.59 2.27 12.06
N ILE A 284 -5.45 3.59 12.18
CA ILE A 284 -5.02 4.47 11.09
C ILE A 284 -3.67 3.99 10.54
N TYR A 285 -2.70 3.74 11.41
CA TYR A 285 -1.41 3.17 11.01
C TYR A 285 -1.57 1.84 10.27
N LEU A 286 -2.38 0.91 10.80
CA LEU A 286 -2.62 -0.40 10.17
C LEU A 286 -3.30 -0.28 8.80
N THR A 287 -4.16 0.71 8.59
CA THR A 287 -4.79 1.02 7.30
C THR A 287 -3.76 1.55 6.31
N MET A 288 -2.92 2.49 6.75
CA MET A 288 -1.84 3.04 5.93
C MET A 288 -0.80 1.96 5.57
N ALA A 289 -0.46 1.07 6.50
CA ALA A 289 0.45 -0.03 6.22
C ALA A 289 -0.12 -1.03 5.20
N ALA A 290 -1.42 -1.37 5.30
CA ALA A 290 -2.06 -2.28 4.35
C ALA A 290 -2.14 -1.73 2.91
N THR A 291 -2.09 -0.40 2.76
CA THR A 291 -2.11 0.30 1.46
C THR A 291 -0.70 0.67 0.95
N GLY A 292 0.37 0.28 1.66
CA GLY A 292 1.76 0.57 1.27
C GLY A 292 2.26 1.97 1.66
N LYS A 293 1.58 2.64 2.59
CA LYS A 293 1.91 3.98 3.11
C LYS A 293 2.39 3.92 4.56
N ASP A 294 3.01 2.80 4.98
CA ASP A 294 3.42 2.54 6.37
C ASP A 294 4.39 3.60 6.92
N ARG A 295 5.36 4.07 6.13
CA ARG A 295 6.29 5.14 6.55
C ARG A 295 5.58 6.44 6.87
N ALA A 296 4.65 6.87 6.01
CA ALA A 296 3.81 8.04 6.29
C ALA A 296 2.88 7.78 7.48
N GLY A 297 2.46 6.52 7.68
CA GLY A 297 1.65 6.10 8.82
C GLY A 297 2.38 6.10 10.16
N LEU A 298 3.73 6.11 10.17
CA LEU A 298 4.52 6.06 11.40
C LEU A 298 4.18 7.19 12.38
N ILE A 299 3.81 8.37 11.87
CA ILE A 299 3.42 9.50 12.71
C ILE A 299 2.26 9.13 13.65
N TYR A 300 1.25 8.40 13.15
CA TYR A 300 0.09 8.00 13.94
C TYR A 300 0.48 6.95 14.99
N ARG A 301 1.32 5.97 14.63
CA ARG A 301 1.80 4.95 15.57
C ARG A 301 2.63 5.55 16.70
N LEU A 302 3.59 6.41 16.38
CA LEU A 302 4.45 7.05 17.38
C LEU A 302 3.64 7.98 18.29
N THR A 303 2.70 8.73 17.73
CA THR A 303 1.79 9.58 18.49
C THR A 303 0.91 8.74 19.43
N ALA A 304 0.40 7.61 18.97
CA ALA A 304 -0.38 6.69 19.80
C ALA A 304 0.42 6.19 21.02
N TYR A 305 1.70 5.83 20.84
CA TYR A 305 2.55 5.40 21.95
C TYR A 305 2.90 6.53 22.91
N GLU A 306 3.09 7.74 22.40
CA GLU A 306 3.32 8.90 23.26
C GLU A 306 2.08 9.22 24.10
N MET A 307 0.88 9.23 23.48
CA MET A 307 -0.39 9.37 24.20
C MET A 307 -0.62 8.25 25.21
N LEU A 308 -0.28 7.00 24.88
CA LEU A 308 -0.37 5.87 25.79
C LEU A 308 0.48 6.07 27.06
N LYS A 309 1.71 6.60 26.90
CA LYS A 309 2.58 6.94 28.04
C LYS A 309 1.96 8.04 28.91
N GLN A 310 1.37 9.07 28.29
CA GLN A 310 0.71 10.18 29.00
C GLN A 310 -0.50 9.71 29.81
N LEU A 311 -1.25 8.72 29.32
CA LEU A 311 -2.39 8.14 30.04
C LEU A 311 -2.00 7.42 31.34
N ARG A 312 -0.74 6.96 31.46
CA ARG A 312 -0.21 6.27 32.66
C ARG A 312 -1.12 5.13 33.16
N LEU A 313 -1.72 4.37 32.22
CA LEU A 313 -2.75 3.38 32.52
C LEU A 313 -2.30 2.30 33.51
N GLU A 314 -1.05 1.82 33.42
CA GLU A 314 -0.51 0.85 34.38
C GLU A 314 -0.37 1.40 35.79
N ALA A 315 0.06 2.66 35.93
CA ALA A 315 0.18 3.30 37.23
C ALA A 315 -1.20 3.49 37.86
N ARG A 316 -2.20 3.90 37.06
CA ARG A 316 -3.60 3.99 37.49
C ARG A 316 -4.15 2.64 37.90
N TYR A 317 -3.85 1.58 37.15
CA TYR A 317 -4.24 0.21 37.49
C TYR A 317 -3.64 -0.23 38.84
N LYS A 318 -2.34 0.02 39.07
CA LYS A 318 -1.64 -0.33 40.32
C LYS A 318 -2.19 0.45 41.51
N ALA A 319 -2.49 1.74 41.35
CA ALA A 319 -3.10 2.57 42.39
C ALA A 319 -4.50 2.06 42.77
N ALA A 320 -5.37 1.81 41.78
CA ALA A 320 -6.74 1.33 42.01
C ALA A 320 -6.80 -0.03 42.72
N LYS A 321 -5.82 -0.92 42.48
CA LYS A 321 -5.71 -2.22 43.17
C LYS A 321 -5.53 -2.07 44.69
N ASN A 322 -4.92 -0.99 45.15
CA ASN A 322 -4.64 -0.80 46.56
C ASN A 322 -5.86 -0.26 47.35
N ASP A 323 -6.84 0.34 46.65
CA ASP A 323 -7.95 1.07 47.27
C ASP A 323 -9.33 0.36 47.18
N VAL A 324 -9.50 -0.70 46.37
CA VAL A 324 -10.82 -1.28 46.00
C VAL A 324 -10.81 -2.82 46.00
N PRO A 325 -11.92 -3.53 46.32
CA PRO A 325 -12.07 -4.98 46.12
C PRO A 325 -11.77 -5.43 44.67
N PRO A 326 -11.55 -6.74 44.44
CA PRO A 326 -10.96 -7.24 43.20
C PRO A 326 -11.81 -6.90 41.95
N GLN A 327 -11.17 -6.26 40.96
CA GLN A 327 -11.58 -6.18 39.55
C GLN A 327 -12.86 -5.38 39.23
N THR A 328 -12.78 -4.05 39.22
CA THR A 328 -13.79 -3.24 38.51
C THR A 328 -13.73 -3.50 37.00
N GLN A 329 -14.86 -3.37 36.30
CA GLN A 329 -14.94 -3.54 34.83
C GLN A 329 -13.90 -2.65 34.12
N ASP A 330 -13.75 -1.41 34.56
CA ASP A 330 -12.73 -0.47 34.07
C ASP A 330 -11.29 -1.01 34.16
N MET A 331 -10.94 -1.70 35.24
CA MET A 331 -9.61 -2.31 35.40
C MET A 331 -9.41 -3.45 34.39
N MET A 332 -10.44 -4.29 34.18
CA MET A 332 -10.38 -5.37 33.19
C MET A 332 -10.22 -4.84 31.77
N LEU A 333 -11.00 -3.82 31.40
CA LEU A 333 -10.94 -3.16 30.10
C LEU A 333 -9.59 -2.45 29.87
N THR A 334 -9.05 -1.82 30.91
CA THR A 334 -7.70 -1.21 30.86
C THR A 334 -6.63 -2.27 30.62
N SER A 335 -6.71 -3.41 31.32
CA SER A 335 -5.76 -4.50 31.10
C SER A 335 -5.86 -5.07 29.68
N LYS A 336 -7.09 -5.24 29.17
CA LYS A 336 -7.34 -5.69 27.79
C LYS A 336 -6.76 -4.73 26.76
N THR A 337 -6.93 -3.44 26.97
CA THR A 337 -6.34 -2.40 26.11
C THR A 337 -4.80 -2.49 26.10
N LEU A 338 -4.17 -2.54 27.28
CA LEU A 338 -2.70 -2.59 27.41
C LEU A 338 -2.13 -3.84 26.74
N TRP A 339 -2.71 -5.01 27.01
CA TRP A 339 -2.29 -6.26 26.37
C TRP A 339 -2.57 -6.25 24.87
N GLY A 340 -3.72 -5.74 24.41
CA GLY A 340 -4.05 -5.61 22.99
C GLY A 340 -3.05 -4.76 22.22
N ILE A 341 -2.61 -3.63 22.81
CA ILE A 341 -1.56 -2.77 22.22
C ILE A 341 -0.21 -3.48 22.18
N PHE A 342 0.19 -4.16 23.26
CA PHE A 342 1.45 -4.91 23.30
C PHE A 342 1.47 -6.06 22.29
N LEU A 343 0.37 -6.81 22.16
CA LEU A 343 0.23 -7.89 21.18
C LEU A 343 0.41 -7.39 19.74
N LEU A 344 -0.15 -6.22 19.42
CA LEU A 344 0.05 -5.60 18.12
C LEU A 344 1.50 -5.13 17.95
N GLU A 345 2.05 -4.41 18.93
CA GLU A 345 3.41 -3.87 18.85
C GLU A 345 4.46 -4.99 18.73
N SER A 346 4.37 -6.05 19.51
CA SER A 346 5.32 -7.18 19.47
C SER A 346 5.37 -7.81 18.08
N ARG A 347 4.20 -8.01 17.45
CA ARG A 347 4.11 -8.52 16.07
C ARG A 347 4.72 -7.55 15.07
N ILE A 348 4.38 -6.26 15.16
CA ILE A 348 4.93 -5.25 14.26
C ILE A 348 6.46 -5.16 14.44
N ALA A 349 6.94 -5.17 15.67
CA ALA A 349 8.36 -5.13 16.00
C ALA A 349 9.10 -6.32 15.39
N TYR A 350 8.53 -7.52 15.51
CA TYR A 350 9.03 -8.71 14.85
C TYR A 350 9.02 -8.58 13.31
N PHE A 351 7.91 -8.11 12.71
CA PHE A 351 7.81 -7.94 11.24
C PHE A 351 8.87 -6.97 10.69
N TYR A 352 9.23 -5.94 11.44
CA TYR A 352 10.29 -5.00 11.08
C TYR A 352 11.65 -5.33 11.71
N ASN A 353 11.81 -6.53 12.29
CA ASN A 353 13.04 -6.99 12.92
C ASN A 353 13.68 -5.95 13.85
N ARG A 354 12.86 -5.35 14.71
CA ARG A 354 13.29 -4.35 15.69
C ARG A 354 12.78 -4.68 17.08
N PRO A 355 13.40 -4.14 18.15
CA PRO A 355 12.85 -4.26 19.49
C PRO A 355 11.49 -3.59 19.57
N SER A 356 10.61 -4.17 20.37
CA SER A 356 9.32 -3.57 20.69
C SER A 356 9.51 -2.24 21.43
N THR A 357 8.78 -1.22 21.00
CA THR A 357 8.76 0.09 21.66
C THR A 357 7.92 0.06 22.93
N VAL A 358 6.96 -0.86 23.01
CA VAL A 358 6.06 -1.07 24.15
C VAL A 358 6.46 -2.36 24.86
N PRO A 359 6.88 -2.32 26.14
CA PRO A 359 7.24 -3.53 26.86
C PRO A 359 6.00 -4.36 27.24
N PRO A 360 6.18 -5.63 27.64
CA PRO A 360 5.10 -6.46 28.18
C PRO A 360 4.41 -5.77 29.37
N PRO A 361 3.06 -5.64 29.35
CA PRO A 361 2.36 -4.92 30.38
C PRO A 361 2.45 -5.57 31.75
N GLN A 362 2.65 -4.76 32.81
CA GLN A 362 2.74 -5.24 34.19
C GLN A 362 1.36 -5.30 34.88
N VAL A 363 0.38 -5.83 34.14
CA VAL A 363 -1.03 -5.99 34.57
C VAL A 363 -1.53 -7.41 34.23
N PRO A 364 -2.53 -7.96 34.95
CA PRO A 364 -2.99 -9.33 34.72
C PRO A 364 -3.49 -9.57 33.31
N LYS A 365 -3.04 -10.63 32.64
CA LYS A 365 -3.50 -11.03 31.30
C LYS A 365 -5.00 -11.37 31.34
N PRO A 366 -5.88 -10.56 30.72
CA PRO A 366 -7.32 -10.75 30.84
C PRO A 366 -7.82 -11.98 30.05
N PHE A 367 -6.98 -12.52 29.16
CA PHE A 367 -7.32 -13.63 28.28
C PHE A 367 -7.03 -15.01 28.89
N LEU A 368 -6.31 -15.08 30.02
CA LEU A 368 -5.97 -16.35 30.67
C LEU A 368 -7.18 -17.01 31.35
N SER A 369 -8.17 -16.22 31.78
CA SER A 369 -9.40 -16.77 32.37
C SER A 369 -10.16 -17.65 31.39
N ILE A 370 -10.05 -17.41 30.08
CA ILE A 370 -10.68 -18.25 29.04
C ILE A 370 -10.11 -19.68 29.02
N LEU A 371 -8.86 -19.89 29.47
CA LEU A 371 -8.29 -21.25 29.60
C LEU A 371 -8.95 -22.06 30.71
N THR A 372 -9.70 -21.43 31.62
CA THR A 372 -10.48 -22.10 32.66
C THR A 372 -11.90 -22.46 32.20
N PHE A 373 -12.32 -22.03 31.00
CA PHE A 373 -13.63 -22.40 30.46
C PHE A 373 -13.66 -23.89 30.10
N THR A 374 -14.71 -24.56 30.55
CA THR A 374 -15.00 -25.98 30.34
C THR A 374 -15.46 -26.32 28.92
N HIS A 375 -15.64 -25.33 28.05
CA HIS A 375 -16.15 -25.53 26.70
C HIS A 375 -15.04 -26.01 25.74
N LYS A 376 -15.16 -27.25 25.25
CA LYS A 376 -14.16 -27.89 24.37
C LYS A 376 -14.27 -27.53 22.87
N GLY A 377 -15.11 -26.56 22.51
CA GLY A 377 -15.39 -26.21 21.10
C GLY A 377 -15.12 -24.75 20.74
N ASN A 378 -15.00 -24.48 19.44
CA ASN A 378 -14.86 -23.14 18.88
C ASN A 378 -16.05 -22.23 19.24
N LEU A 379 -15.80 -20.91 19.25
CA LEU A 379 -16.81 -19.88 19.47
C LEU A 379 -17.00 -19.02 18.21
N ASP A 380 -18.17 -18.42 18.05
CA ASP A 380 -18.42 -17.41 17.01
C ASP A 380 -18.02 -15.99 17.49
N VAL A 381 -18.23 -14.97 16.65
CA VAL A 381 -17.92 -13.57 16.98
C VAL A 381 -18.74 -13.02 18.16
N LEU A 382 -19.88 -13.64 18.48
CA LEU A 382 -20.76 -13.28 19.59
C LEU A 382 -20.48 -14.08 20.87
N ASP A 383 -19.37 -14.83 20.91
CA ASP A 383 -18.97 -15.72 22.00
C ASP A 383 -19.93 -16.91 22.22
N ARG A 384 -20.70 -17.30 21.20
CA ARG A 384 -21.60 -18.47 21.24
C ARG A 384 -20.87 -19.70 20.71
N PRO A 385 -21.29 -20.93 21.11
CA PRO A 385 -20.74 -22.16 20.53
C PRO A 385 -20.87 -22.17 19.00
N TRP A 386 -19.74 -22.32 18.32
CA TRP A 386 -19.68 -22.39 16.86
C TRP A 386 -20.13 -23.77 16.37
N LYS A 387 -20.81 -23.80 15.22
CA LYS A 387 -21.32 -25.02 14.58
C LYS A 387 -20.75 -25.14 13.17
N ASP A 388 -20.51 -26.36 12.69
CA ASP A 388 -19.97 -26.60 11.34
C ASP A 388 -20.84 -26.04 10.21
N SER A 389 -22.15 -25.92 10.45
CA SER A 389 -23.10 -25.31 9.51
C SER A 389 -23.11 -23.78 9.52
N SER A 390 -22.27 -23.13 10.34
CA SER A 390 -22.23 -21.68 10.46
C SER A 390 -21.30 -21.06 9.42
N ASP A 391 -21.77 -19.98 8.79
CA ASP A 391 -20.97 -19.11 7.93
C ASP A 391 -20.11 -18.12 8.72
N LEU A 392 -20.11 -18.18 10.05
CA LEU A 392 -19.24 -17.37 10.89
C LEU A 392 -17.86 -18.02 11.03
N VAL A 393 -16.85 -17.19 11.27
CA VAL A 393 -15.48 -17.67 11.48
C VAL A 393 -15.36 -18.33 12.85
N PRO A 394 -14.85 -19.58 12.93
CA PRO A 394 -14.60 -20.23 14.21
C PRO A 394 -13.42 -19.56 14.92
N ARG A 395 -13.60 -19.25 16.19
CA ARG A 395 -12.57 -18.71 17.07
C ARG A 395 -12.24 -19.71 18.18
N PRO A 396 -11.02 -20.27 18.19
CA PRO A 396 -10.60 -21.18 19.24
C PRO A 396 -10.55 -20.49 20.60
N PRO A 397 -11.12 -21.08 21.67
CA PRO A 397 -10.89 -20.62 23.03
C PRO A 397 -9.40 -20.62 23.36
N GLY A 398 -8.93 -19.60 24.09
CA GLY A 398 -7.53 -19.50 24.51
C GLY A 398 -6.54 -18.99 23.45
N VAL A 399 -6.97 -18.71 22.21
CA VAL A 399 -6.07 -18.18 21.17
C VAL A 399 -5.34 -16.91 21.60
N LEU A 400 -6.02 -16.03 22.35
CA LEU A 400 -5.43 -14.79 22.88
C LEU A 400 -4.49 -15.04 24.06
N ALA A 401 -4.71 -16.09 24.85
CA ALA A 401 -3.78 -16.51 25.89
C ALA A 401 -2.47 -17.03 25.27
N ALA A 402 -2.57 -17.87 24.24
CA ALA A 402 -1.41 -18.31 23.46
C ALA A 402 -0.71 -17.13 22.78
N ALA A 403 -1.46 -16.17 22.24
CA ALA A 403 -0.90 -14.96 21.64
C ALA A 403 -0.11 -14.10 22.65
N CYS A 404 -0.55 -14.01 23.90
CA CYS A 404 0.21 -13.33 24.96
C CYS A 404 1.57 -13.99 25.19
N LEU A 405 1.59 -15.32 25.40
CA LEU A 405 2.83 -16.08 25.61
C LEU A 405 3.77 -15.96 24.41
N PHE A 406 3.22 -16.09 23.19
CA PHE A 406 4.00 -15.96 21.98
C PHE A 406 4.59 -14.55 21.81
N SER A 407 3.82 -13.50 22.13
CA SER A 407 4.29 -12.12 22.00
C SER A 407 5.35 -11.74 23.03
N GLU A 408 5.33 -12.35 24.22
CA GLU A 408 6.42 -12.23 25.20
C GLU A 408 7.69 -12.92 24.69
N LEU A 409 7.56 -14.13 24.12
CA LEU A 409 8.68 -14.82 23.50
C LEU A 409 9.28 -14.01 22.35
N LEU A 410 8.45 -13.47 21.45
CA LEU A 410 8.91 -12.58 20.37
C LEU A 410 9.64 -11.36 20.94
N TYR A 411 9.13 -10.77 22.01
CA TYR A 411 9.77 -9.64 22.69
C TYR A 411 11.16 -10.01 23.21
N GLU A 412 11.28 -11.13 23.94
CA GLU A 412 12.54 -11.63 24.48
C GLU A 412 13.56 -11.97 23.38
N ILE A 413 13.10 -12.63 22.31
CA ILE A 413 13.92 -12.92 21.12
C ILE A 413 14.47 -11.62 20.54
N MET A 414 13.64 -10.61 20.28
CA MET A 414 14.11 -9.35 19.70
C MET A 414 15.07 -8.58 20.61
N GLN A 415 14.88 -8.64 21.93
CA GLN A 415 15.83 -8.07 22.89
C GLN A 415 17.18 -8.79 22.84
N TYR A 416 17.16 -10.13 22.82
CA TYR A 416 18.37 -10.94 22.72
C TYR A 416 19.16 -10.65 21.44
N LEU A 417 18.47 -10.62 20.30
CA LEU A 417 19.06 -10.40 18.98
C LEU A 417 19.71 -9.02 18.83
N THR A 418 19.12 -7.99 19.44
CA THR A 418 19.66 -6.63 19.35
C THR A 418 20.74 -6.33 20.37
N THR A 419 20.71 -6.95 21.55
CA THR A 419 21.75 -6.78 22.58
C THR A 419 23.01 -7.61 22.31
N SER A 420 22.88 -8.79 21.70
CA SER A 420 24.01 -9.67 21.32
C SER A 420 24.93 -9.07 20.24
N ARG A 421 24.42 -8.13 19.42
CA ARG A 421 25.23 -7.34 18.48
C ARG A 421 26.40 -6.58 19.14
N PHE A 422 26.28 -6.21 20.42
CA PHE A 422 27.37 -5.54 21.15
C PHE A 422 28.51 -6.47 21.57
N ARG A 423 28.36 -7.81 21.48
CA ARG A 423 29.42 -8.78 21.85
C ARG A 423 30.25 -9.29 20.67
N ARG A 424 29.81 -9.15 19.42
CA ARG A 424 30.52 -9.69 18.24
C ARG A 424 31.33 -8.62 17.50
N GLY A 425 32.15 -7.92 18.27
CA GLY A 425 33.14 -6.96 17.79
C GLY A 425 34.59 -7.47 17.81
N THR A 426 34.86 -8.77 17.89
CA THR A 426 36.22 -9.33 17.71
C THR A 426 36.14 -10.74 17.12
N SER A 427 36.47 -10.87 15.83
CA SER A 427 36.60 -12.15 15.11
C SER A 427 37.81 -13.00 15.54
N ARG A 428 38.26 -12.90 16.80
CA ARG A 428 39.41 -13.64 17.33
C ARG A 428 39.24 -14.23 18.73
N GLY A 429 38.02 -14.27 19.27
CA GLY A 429 37.79 -14.80 20.62
C GLY A 429 36.36 -15.25 20.86
N ALA A 430 35.79 -16.06 19.96
CA ALA A 430 34.61 -16.82 20.35
C ALA A 430 35.07 -17.87 21.37
N GLU A 431 34.94 -17.57 22.67
CA GLU A 431 34.97 -18.62 23.68
C GLU A 431 33.88 -19.64 23.33
N PRO A 432 34.18 -20.95 23.40
CA PRO A 432 33.17 -21.97 23.19
C PRO A 432 32.02 -21.74 24.17
N TYR A 433 30.80 -21.69 23.65
CA TYR A 433 29.59 -21.50 24.43
C TYR A 433 29.58 -22.44 25.65
N PRO A 434 29.22 -21.95 26.86
CA PRO A 434 28.98 -22.86 27.98
C PRO A 434 27.80 -23.75 27.61
N SER A 435 28.06 -25.06 27.55
CA SER A 435 27.14 -26.14 27.17
C SER A 435 25.89 -26.28 28.06
N ASN A 436 25.61 -25.32 28.95
CA ASN A 436 24.63 -25.39 30.03
C ASN A 436 23.47 -24.39 29.91
N VAL A 437 23.32 -23.69 28.78
CA VAL A 437 22.21 -22.71 28.59
C VAL A 437 20.96 -23.35 27.98
N PHE A 438 21.06 -24.56 27.41
CA PHE A 438 19.89 -25.30 26.95
C PHE A 438 19.32 -26.16 28.08
N PRO A 439 17.97 -26.25 28.23
CA PRO A 439 17.35 -27.16 29.19
C PRO A 439 17.91 -28.57 29.00
N LYS A 440 18.41 -29.19 30.09
CA LYS A 440 19.00 -30.54 30.06
C LYS A 440 17.99 -31.62 29.61
N ASP A 441 16.71 -31.29 29.66
CA ASP A 441 15.60 -32.10 29.17
C ASP A 441 15.00 -31.44 27.92
N MET A 442 15.74 -31.44 26.81
CA MET A 442 15.13 -31.10 25.52
C MET A 442 14.19 -32.25 25.11
N PRO A 443 12.94 -32.00 24.70
CA PRO A 443 12.02 -33.06 24.30
C PRO A 443 12.65 -33.97 23.26
N THR A 444 12.56 -35.29 23.46
CA THR A 444 13.11 -36.28 22.53
C THR A 444 12.32 -36.38 21.22
N ASP A 445 11.24 -35.63 21.09
CA ASP A 445 10.49 -35.49 19.85
C ASP A 445 10.67 -34.05 19.36
N ILE A 446 11.26 -33.89 18.17
CA ILE A 446 11.20 -32.61 17.48
C ILE A 446 9.70 -32.38 17.16
N PRO A 447 9.09 -31.24 17.54
CA PRO A 447 7.76 -30.92 17.06
C PRO A 447 7.76 -31.02 15.52
N PHE A 448 6.64 -31.44 14.92
CA PHE A 448 6.50 -31.78 13.49
C PHE A 448 6.87 -33.21 13.06
N GLY A 449 7.24 -34.12 13.98
CA GLY A 449 7.35 -35.56 13.67
C GLY A 449 8.52 -35.91 12.75
N VAL A 450 9.61 -35.14 12.87
CA VAL A 450 10.74 -35.18 11.95
C VAL A 450 11.83 -36.13 12.49
N PRO A 451 12.39 -37.05 11.68
CA PRO A 451 13.51 -37.87 12.10
C PRO A 451 14.72 -37.01 12.51
N TYR A 452 15.45 -37.44 13.54
CA TYR A 452 16.69 -36.80 14.01
C TYR A 452 17.76 -36.61 12.92
N SER A 453 17.71 -37.43 11.86
CA SER A 453 18.62 -37.38 10.70
C SER A 453 18.28 -36.28 9.68
N SER A 454 17.29 -35.44 9.94
CA SER A 454 16.82 -34.46 8.96
C SER A 454 17.72 -33.23 8.92
N THR A 455 17.98 -32.73 7.72
CA THR A 455 18.81 -31.53 7.48
C THR A 455 18.03 -30.25 7.77
N VAL A 456 18.71 -29.11 7.87
CA VAL A 456 18.05 -27.80 7.96
C VAL A 456 17.13 -27.57 6.77
N LYS A 457 17.60 -27.96 5.58
CA LYS A 457 16.80 -27.88 4.34
C LYS A 457 15.49 -28.66 4.46
N ASP A 458 15.53 -29.88 5.00
CA ASP A 458 14.33 -30.71 5.19
C ASP A 458 13.32 -30.04 6.13
N LEU A 459 13.81 -29.46 7.24
CA LEU A 459 12.98 -28.71 8.19
C LEU A 459 12.34 -27.47 7.55
N CYS A 460 13.11 -26.70 6.76
CA CYS A 460 12.59 -25.54 6.04
C CYS A 460 11.49 -25.91 5.04
N ILE A 461 11.70 -26.97 4.25
CA ILE A 461 10.70 -27.46 3.28
C ILE A 461 9.45 -27.95 4.00
N GLN A 462 9.59 -28.69 5.09
CA GLN A 462 8.46 -29.20 5.86
C GLN A 462 7.66 -28.06 6.50
N HIS A 463 8.33 -27.07 7.08
CA HIS A 463 7.68 -25.88 7.65
C HIS A 463 6.90 -25.12 6.58
N CYS A 464 7.54 -24.83 5.44
CA CYS A 464 6.88 -24.15 4.33
C CYS A 464 5.70 -24.95 3.76
N ARG A 465 5.81 -26.28 3.71
CA ARG A 465 4.71 -27.17 3.30
C ARG A 465 3.51 -27.03 4.23
N HIS A 466 3.75 -27.10 5.54
CA HIS A 466 2.70 -26.96 6.54
C HIS A 466 1.99 -25.61 6.44
N ASP A 467 2.75 -24.52 6.33
CA ASP A 467 2.21 -23.18 6.16
C ASP A 467 1.40 -23.06 4.87
N THR A 468 1.93 -23.57 3.76
CA THR A 468 1.26 -23.57 2.45
C THR A 468 -0.09 -24.31 2.51
N GLU A 469 -0.15 -25.44 3.20
CA GLU A 469 -1.36 -26.26 3.37
C GLU A 469 -2.40 -25.57 4.26
N ILE A 470 -1.97 -24.97 5.38
CA ILE A 470 -2.85 -24.20 6.27
C ILE A 470 -3.43 -23.00 5.53
N ILE A 471 -2.58 -22.21 4.88
CA ILE A 471 -3.00 -21.02 4.14
C ILE A 471 -3.92 -21.41 2.99
N GLY A 472 -3.58 -22.46 2.23
CA GLY A 472 -4.41 -22.95 1.13
C GLY A 472 -5.78 -23.42 1.61
N SER A 473 -5.85 -24.08 2.76
CA SER A 473 -7.13 -24.49 3.37
C SER A 473 -7.93 -23.29 3.87
N PHE A 474 -7.26 -22.27 4.42
CA PHE A 474 -7.87 -21.04 4.88
C PHE A 474 -8.48 -20.24 3.72
N ILE A 475 -7.71 -19.95 2.66
CA ILE A 475 -8.16 -19.13 1.52
C ILE A 475 -9.35 -19.75 0.79
N LYS A 476 -9.45 -21.08 0.76
CA LYS A 476 -10.60 -21.79 0.16
C LYS A 476 -11.92 -21.45 0.84
N LYS A 477 -11.91 -21.16 2.15
CA LYS A 477 -13.11 -20.89 2.93
C LYS A 477 -13.31 -19.40 3.20
N TRP A 478 -12.22 -18.65 3.41
CA TRP A 478 -12.27 -17.24 3.83
C TRP A 478 -11.35 -16.40 2.94
N PRO A 479 -11.91 -15.54 2.06
CA PRO A 479 -11.11 -14.73 1.17
C PRO A 479 -10.36 -13.62 1.93
N THR A 480 -9.03 -13.76 2.00
CA THR A 480 -8.01 -12.72 2.29
C THR A 480 -7.97 -12.04 3.66
N ASN A 481 -6.80 -12.12 4.30
CA ASN A 481 -6.40 -11.32 5.46
C ASN A 481 -4.94 -10.87 5.28
N LEU A 482 -4.59 -9.66 5.75
CA LEU A 482 -3.23 -9.10 5.75
C LEU A 482 -2.18 -10.09 6.31
N MET A 483 -2.55 -10.89 7.30
CA MET A 483 -1.66 -11.87 7.92
C MET A 483 -1.20 -12.98 6.97
N ILE A 484 -2.05 -13.35 6.01
CA ILE A 484 -1.71 -14.38 5.01
C ILE A 484 -0.60 -13.87 4.09
N ALA A 485 -0.69 -12.60 3.67
CA ALA A 485 0.31 -12.00 2.78
C ALA A 485 1.71 -12.02 3.42
N HIS A 486 1.80 -11.73 4.72
CA HIS A 486 3.06 -11.80 5.46
C HIS A 486 3.59 -13.23 5.59
N GLN A 487 2.74 -14.21 5.95
CA GLN A 487 3.20 -15.60 6.08
C GLN A 487 3.63 -16.20 4.73
N LEU A 488 2.91 -15.89 3.65
CA LEU A 488 3.31 -16.25 2.29
C LEU A 488 4.68 -15.66 1.94
N TYR A 489 4.93 -14.42 2.32
CA TYR A 489 6.22 -13.77 2.10
C TYR A 489 7.36 -14.45 2.86
N ILE A 490 7.19 -14.74 4.17
CA ILE A 490 8.20 -15.48 4.94
C ILE A 490 8.46 -16.86 4.33
N SER A 491 7.40 -17.59 3.97
CA SER A 491 7.54 -18.92 3.37
C SER A 491 8.29 -18.84 2.04
N MET A 492 7.96 -17.87 1.17
CA MET A 492 8.70 -17.66 -0.08
C MET A 492 10.16 -17.28 0.17
N GLN A 493 10.45 -16.36 1.09
CA GLN A 493 11.82 -16.00 1.47
C GLN A 493 12.63 -17.20 1.97
N THR A 494 12.01 -18.09 2.73
CA THR A 494 12.64 -19.32 3.24
C THR A 494 12.97 -20.28 2.10
N LEU A 495 12.15 -20.33 1.06
CA LEU A 495 12.32 -21.21 -0.11
C LEU A 495 13.34 -20.68 -1.12
N VAL A 496 13.48 -19.35 -1.28
CA VAL A 496 14.35 -18.74 -2.31
C VAL A 496 15.76 -19.34 -2.36
N PRO A 497 16.49 -19.48 -1.24
CA PRO A 497 17.86 -19.98 -1.28
C PRO A 497 18.00 -21.43 -1.73
N ILE A 498 16.93 -22.23 -1.58
CA ILE A 498 16.89 -23.66 -1.88
C ILE A 498 16.05 -23.98 -3.13
N LEU A 499 15.82 -22.99 -4.01
CA LEU A 499 15.05 -23.16 -5.26
C LEU A 499 15.65 -24.13 -6.27
N ASP A 500 16.86 -24.66 -6.06
CA ASP A 500 17.40 -25.73 -6.89
C ASP A 500 16.68 -27.07 -6.62
N ASP A 501 15.96 -27.19 -5.50
CA ASP A 501 15.17 -28.35 -5.14
C ASP A 501 13.75 -28.30 -5.71
N THR A 502 13.32 -29.36 -6.39
CA THR A 502 11.99 -29.46 -7.01
C THR A 502 10.84 -29.29 -6.02
N ALA A 503 10.97 -29.79 -4.78
CA ALA A 503 9.94 -29.63 -3.75
C ALA A 503 9.82 -28.17 -3.30
N ALA A 504 10.95 -27.45 -3.22
CA ALA A 504 10.94 -26.02 -2.93
C ALA A 504 10.31 -25.21 -4.07
N GLN A 505 10.57 -25.58 -5.33
CA GLN A 505 9.96 -24.92 -6.50
C GLN A 505 8.43 -25.05 -6.54
N ASP A 506 7.89 -26.24 -6.21
CA ASP A 506 6.44 -26.49 -6.16
C ASP A 506 5.77 -25.65 -5.06
N LEU A 507 6.35 -25.62 -3.85
CA LEU A 507 5.85 -24.80 -2.75
C LEU A 507 5.93 -23.31 -3.08
N PHE A 508 7.05 -22.85 -3.65
CA PHE A 508 7.23 -21.46 -4.05
C PHE A 508 6.19 -21.03 -5.09
N THR A 509 5.90 -21.87 -6.08
CA THR A 509 4.87 -21.63 -7.10
C THR A 509 3.48 -21.51 -6.46
N LYS A 510 3.12 -22.43 -5.55
CA LYS A 510 1.84 -22.39 -4.83
C LYS A 510 1.69 -21.10 -4.01
N ASN A 511 2.74 -20.68 -3.32
CA ASN A 511 2.75 -19.45 -2.54
C ASN A 511 2.60 -18.21 -3.41
N CYS A 512 3.33 -18.13 -4.54
CA CYS A 512 3.18 -17.03 -5.50
C CYS A 512 1.74 -16.92 -6.02
N ARG A 513 1.11 -18.05 -6.37
CA ARG A 513 -0.29 -18.09 -6.81
C ARG A 513 -1.25 -17.57 -5.73
N MET A 514 -1.09 -18.01 -4.48
CA MET A 514 -1.94 -17.56 -3.36
C MET A 514 -1.75 -16.06 -3.05
N ALA A 515 -0.51 -15.57 -3.13
CA ALA A 515 -0.21 -14.15 -2.95
C ALA A 515 -0.75 -13.29 -4.10
N GLN A 516 -0.74 -13.79 -5.34
CA GLN A 516 -1.33 -13.10 -6.49
C GLN A 516 -2.85 -12.97 -6.32
N LEU A 517 -3.53 -14.05 -5.93
CA LEU A 517 -4.97 -14.01 -5.61
C LEU A 517 -5.27 -13.00 -4.49
N SER A 518 -4.39 -12.93 -3.49
CA SER A 518 -4.55 -12.01 -2.36
C SER A 518 -4.33 -10.54 -2.73
N SER A 519 -3.58 -10.26 -3.80
CA SER A 519 -3.23 -8.90 -4.23
C SER A 519 -4.42 -8.08 -4.73
N GLY A 520 -5.49 -8.73 -5.21
CA GLY A 520 -6.74 -8.06 -5.58
C GLY A 520 -7.50 -7.46 -4.39
N SER A 521 -7.22 -7.94 -3.17
CA SER A 521 -7.80 -7.41 -1.94
C SER A 521 -6.83 -6.62 -1.09
N VAL A 522 -5.55 -7.00 -1.10
CA VAL A 522 -4.52 -6.41 -0.24
C VAL A 522 -3.34 -5.98 -1.12
N ARG A 523 -3.21 -4.66 -1.37
CA ARG A 523 -2.14 -4.11 -2.21
C ARG A 523 -0.74 -4.51 -1.72
N LEU A 524 -0.55 -4.63 -0.40
CA LEU A 524 0.69 -5.14 0.19
C LEU A 524 1.12 -6.50 -0.36
N SER A 525 0.19 -7.40 -0.69
CA SER A 525 0.53 -8.72 -1.24
C SER A 525 1.25 -8.63 -2.59
N GLY A 526 0.85 -7.68 -3.45
CA GLY A 526 1.54 -7.40 -4.71
C GLY A 526 2.94 -6.82 -4.50
N ILE A 527 3.09 -5.93 -3.53
CA ILE A 527 4.38 -5.36 -3.13
C ILE A 527 5.32 -6.47 -2.61
N LEU A 528 4.82 -7.42 -1.83
CA LEU A 528 5.60 -8.55 -1.31
C LEU A 528 6.00 -9.55 -2.41
N LEU A 529 5.17 -9.73 -3.45
CA LEU A 529 5.54 -10.50 -4.64
C LEU A 529 6.73 -9.86 -5.38
N GLN A 530 6.72 -8.53 -5.54
CA GLN A 530 7.85 -7.80 -6.12
C GLN A 530 9.12 -7.96 -5.28
N ALA A 531 9.00 -7.81 -3.97
CA ALA A 531 10.12 -8.00 -3.05
C ALA A 531 10.70 -9.43 -3.15
N THR A 532 9.81 -10.43 -3.28
CA THR A 532 10.21 -11.83 -3.48
C THR A 532 10.96 -12.01 -4.80
N GLN A 533 10.47 -11.42 -5.89
CA GLN A 533 11.12 -11.48 -7.20
C GLN A 533 12.53 -10.84 -7.16
N ALA A 534 12.64 -9.67 -6.53
CA ALA A 534 13.92 -9.00 -6.33
C ALA A 534 14.88 -9.85 -5.47
N PHE A 535 14.36 -10.55 -4.46
CA PHE A 535 15.16 -11.43 -3.61
C PHE A 535 15.71 -12.65 -4.38
N VAL A 536 14.89 -13.28 -5.23
CA VAL A 536 15.33 -14.38 -6.10
C VAL A 536 16.50 -13.94 -6.99
N TRP A 537 16.38 -12.79 -7.63
CA TRP A 537 17.44 -12.23 -8.47
C TRP A 537 18.69 -11.86 -7.67
N ALA A 538 18.52 -11.28 -6.48
CA ALA A 538 19.63 -10.94 -5.60
C ALA A 538 20.43 -12.18 -5.13
N MET A 539 19.78 -13.34 -5.04
CA MET A 539 20.38 -14.63 -4.70
C MET A 539 20.92 -15.40 -5.93
N GLU A 540 20.90 -14.80 -7.12
CA GLU A 540 21.35 -15.42 -8.38
C GLU A 540 20.63 -16.74 -8.69
N LYS A 541 19.37 -16.87 -8.25
CA LYS A 541 18.52 -18.04 -8.51
C LYS A 541 17.62 -17.81 -9.71
N TYR A 542 17.18 -18.90 -10.34
CA TYR A 542 16.20 -18.85 -11.42
C TYR A 542 14.78 -18.92 -10.86
N ILE A 543 13.88 -18.08 -11.38
CA ILE A 543 12.45 -18.18 -11.09
C ILE A 543 11.88 -19.40 -11.83
N PRO A 544 11.22 -20.34 -11.12
CA PRO A 544 10.58 -21.51 -11.75
C PRO A 544 9.59 -21.08 -12.82
N GLU A 545 9.56 -21.80 -13.96
CA GLU A 545 8.69 -21.46 -15.10
C GLU A 545 7.22 -21.38 -14.68
N SER A 546 6.78 -22.33 -13.84
CA SER A 546 5.42 -22.40 -13.30
C SER A 546 5.03 -21.19 -12.44
N ALA A 547 6.00 -20.49 -11.87
CA ALA A 547 5.77 -19.34 -10.99
C ALA A 547 5.74 -17.99 -11.74
N ARG A 548 6.27 -17.91 -12.97
CA ARG A 548 6.45 -16.62 -13.68
C ARG A 548 5.15 -15.87 -13.91
N GLN A 549 4.12 -16.53 -14.40
CA GLN A 549 2.79 -15.95 -14.61
C GLN A 549 2.16 -15.34 -13.34
N HIS A 550 2.59 -15.79 -12.15
CA HIS A 550 2.09 -15.30 -10.87
C HIS A 550 2.85 -14.06 -10.36
N LEU A 551 4.03 -13.81 -10.92
CA LEU A 551 4.88 -12.66 -10.63
C LEU A 551 4.78 -11.57 -11.73
N GLU A 552 4.28 -11.92 -12.91
CA GLU A 552 4.02 -11.00 -14.02
C GLU A 552 2.91 -9.98 -13.69
N GLY A 553 3.06 -8.74 -14.20
CA GLY A 553 2.12 -7.62 -13.97
C GLY A 553 2.53 -6.63 -12.87
N TRP A 554 3.52 -6.99 -12.05
CA TRP A 554 4.09 -6.14 -11.01
C TRP A 554 5.42 -5.49 -11.44
N THR A 555 5.54 -5.14 -12.72
CA THR A 555 6.73 -4.49 -13.29
C THR A 555 6.85 -3.02 -12.86
N GLN A 556 8.03 -2.44 -13.08
CA GLN A 556 8.49 -1.10 -12.67
C GLN A 556 7.50 0.07 -12.90
N GLU A 557 6.47 -0.09 -13.74
CA GLU A 557 5.45 0.92 -14.06
C GLU A 557 4.30 1.01 -13.04
N THR A 558 4.02 -0.05 -12.28
CA THR A 558 3.00 -0.03 -11.19
C THR A 558 3.57 0.43 -9.85
N VAL A 559 4.88 0.70 -9.81
CA VAL A 559 5.60 1.21 -8.66
C VAL A 559 5.44 2.73 -8.62
N GLU A 560 4.75 3.24 -7.60
CA GLU A 560 4.97 4.64 -7.20
C GLU A 560 6.48 4.77 -6.91
N LYS A 561 7.19 5.54 -7.76
CA LYS A 561 8.66 5.67 -7.74
C LYS A 561 9.26 6.02 -6.37
N ASP A 562 8.42 6.48 -5.44
CA ASP A 562 8.78 6.93 -4.10
C ASP A 562 8.10 6.13 -2.98
N SER A 563 7.55 4.93 -3.25
CA SER A 563 6.98 4.08 -2.20
C SER A 563 8.10 3.24 -1.55
N PRO A 564 8.57 3.59 -0.34
CA PRO A 564 9.79 3.01 0.17
C PRO A 564 9.42 1.77 0.99
N LEU A 565 9.67 0.57 0.46
CA LEU A 565 9.44 -0.66 1.21
C LEU A 565 10.33 -0.67 2.48
N SER A 566 9.70 -0.87 3.62
CA SER A 566 10.30 -1.10 4.94
C SER A 566 10.61 -2.59 5.19
N PHE A 567 10.38 -3.45 4.19
CA PHE A 567 10.79 -4.86 4.23
C PHE A 567 12.28 -4.93 3.89
N ALA A 568 13.12 -4.98 4.92
CA ALA A 568 14.56 -5.15 4.76
C ALA A 568 14.86 -6.42 3.93
N LEU A 569 15.64 -6.26 2.86
CA LEU A 569 16.23 -7.39 2.14
C LEU A 569 17.52 -7.78 2.89
N PRO A 570 17.74 -9.07 3.18
CA PRO A 570 18.97 -9.50 3.86
C PRO A 570 20.22 -9.28 2.98
N PRO A 571 21.38 -8.97 3.58
CA PRO A 571 22.62 -8.74 2.84
C PRO A 571 23.11 -10.01 2.12
N ARG A 572 23.67 -9.82 0.92
CA ARG A 572 23.86 -10.86 -0.12
C ARG A 572 24.83 -12.01 0.19
N GLY A 573 25.75 -11.86 1.15
CA GLY A 573 26.86 -12.81 1.36
C GLY A 573 26.56 -13.93 2.36
N GLU A 574 25.98 -13.58 3.51
CA GLU A 574 25.88 -14.49 4.67
C GLU A 574 24.81 -15.58 4.49
N VAL A 575 23.73 -15.29 3.74
CA VAL A 575 22.63 -16.24 3.50
C VAL A 575 23.07 -17.46 2.69
N LYS A 576 23.92 -17.23 1.68
CA LYS A 576 24.39 -18.26 0.76
C LYS A 576 25.33 -19.24 1.46
N GLU A 577 26.24 -18.74 2.29
CA GLU A 577 27.20 -19.58 3.05
C GLU A 577 26.50 -20.45 4.10
N VAL A 578 25.44 -19.95 4.74
CA VAL A 578 24.75 -20.64 5.84
C VAL A 578 23.80 -21.72 5.36
N LEU A 579 23.18 -21.53 4.19
CA LEU A 579 22.24 -22.50 3.63
C LEU A 579 22.93 -23.54 2.72
N THR A 580 24.23 -23.36 2.46
CA THR A 580 25.07 -24.31 1.72
C THR A 580 26.07 -25.06 2.62
N SER A 581 26.20 -24.72 3.90
CA SER A 581 27.18 -25.33 4.81
C SER A 581 26.85 -26.74 5.31
N ASP A 582 25.75 -27.35 4.88
CA ASP A 582 25.27 -28.64 5.40
C ASP A 582 25.79 -29.88 4.66
N GLU A 583 26.66 -29.75 3.65
CA GLU A 583 27.11 -30.94 2.89
C GLU A 583 28.21 -31.79 3.57
N SER A 584 28.88 -31.32 4.64
CA SER A 584 30.01 -32.07 5.23
C SER A 584 29.97 -32.38 6.73
N ASP A 585 29.17 -31.70 7.55
CA ASP A 585 29.27 -31.81 9.01
C ASP A 585 28.10 -32.61 9.62
N GLN A 586 28.32 -33.91 9.83
CA GLN A 586 27.39 -34.85 10.47
C GLN A 586 27.26 -34.70 12.01
N GLU A 587 27.84 -33.67 12.62
CA GLU A 587 27.77 -33.48 14.08
C GLU A 587 26.54 -32.67 14.50
N CYS A 588 25.49 -33.39 14.91
CA CYS A 588 24.32 -32.96 15.70
C CYS A 588 23.54 -31.74 15.18
N SER A 589 22.50 -32.04 14.38
CA SER A 589 21.53 -31.14 13.73
C SER A 589 20.89 -30.06 14.63
N ILE A 590 20.86 -30.26 15.96
CA ILE A 590 20.28 -29.31 16.92
C ILE A 590 21.20 -28.11 17.18
N TRP A 591 22.53 -28.31 17.15
CA TRP A 591 23.50 -27.21 17.27
C TRP A 591 23.49 -26.30 16.03
N ASN A 592 23.16 -26.86 14.87
CA ASN A 592 22.96 -26.11 13.64
C ASN A 592 21.67 -25.27 13.69
N LEU A 593 20.58 -25.73 14.32
CA LEU A 593 19.33 -24.96 14.40
C LEU A 593 19.47 -23.68 15.24
N GLY A 594 20.14 -23.73 16.39
CA GLY A 594 20.39 -22.54 17.22
C GLY A 594 21.28 -21.52 16.50
N THR A 595 22.32 -22.00 15.83
CA THR A 595 23.22 -21.18 15.00
C THR A 595 22.50 -20.60 13.78
N LEU A 596 21.57 -21.36 13.18
CA LEU A 596 20.74 -20.93 12.07
C LEU A 596 19.77 -19.83 12.51
N ILE A 597 19.04 -20.01 13.61
CA ILE A 597 18.12 -19.00 14.17
C ILE A 597 18.87 -17.70 14.48
N GLU A 598 20.06 -17.80 15.09
CA GLU A 598 20.90 -16.64 15.38
C GLU A 598 21.36 -15.93 14.09
N LYS A 599 21.78 -16.67 13.07
CA LYS A 599 22.20 -16.11 11.78
C LYS A 599 21.05 -15.54 10.95
N TRP A 600 19.90 -16.20 10.93
CA TRP A 600 18.68 -15.76 10.24
C TRP A 600 18.11 -14.47 10.84
N ALA A 601 18.21 -14.35 12.16
CA ALA A 601 17.89 -13.12 12.86
C ALA A 601 18.90 -11.99 12.59
N MET A 602 20.21 -12.28 12.52
CA MET A 602 21.24 -11.29 12.20
C MET A 602 21.08 -10.70 10.78
N MET A 603 20.66 -11.53 9.81
CA MET A 603 20.42 -11.15 8.41
C MET A 603 19.34 -10.07 8.24
N SER A 604 18.42 -9.93 9.19
CA SER A 604 17.21 -9.13 9.02
C SER A 604 17.27 -7.74 9.67
N MET A 605 18.35 -7.44 10.40
CA MET A 605 18.48 -6.25 11.24
C MET A 605 19.51 -5.22 10.72
N ASP A 606 20.13 -5.42 9.55
CA ASP A 606 21.31 -4.66 9.09
C ASP A 606 21.00 -3.36 8.33
N GLU A 607 20.19 -2.46 8.92
CA GLU A 607 19.94 -1.12 8.35
C GLU A 607 21.01 -0.07 8.69
N SER A 608 22.06 -0.39 9.47
CA SER A 608 23.02 0.63 9.95
C SER A 608 24.19 0.94 9.01
N ARG A 609 24.32 0.28 7.85
CA ARG A 609 25.36 0.57 6.85
C ARG A 609 24.84 1.42 5.68
N SER A 610 24.37 2.64 5.98
CA SER A 610 24.30 3.72 4.98
C SER A 610 24.59 5.09 5.61
N SER A 611 25.79 5.23 6.18
CA SER A 611 26.41 6.54 6.37
C SER A 611 27.93 6.39 6.33
N SER A 612 28.46 6.37 5.12
CA SER A 612 29.85 6.68 4.80
C SER A 612 29.92 7.31 3.42
#